data_AF-A0AAW9KCG2-F1
#
_entry.id   AF-A0AAW9KCG2-F1
#
_cell.length_a   1.000
_cell.length_b   1.000
_cell.length_c   1.000
_cell.angle_alpha   90.00
_cell.angle_beta   90.00
_cell.angle_gamma   90.00
#
_symmetry.space_group_name_H-M   'P 1'
#
loop_
_entity.id
_entity.type
_entity.pdbx_description
1 polymer ?
#
loop_
_entity_poly.entity_id
_entity_poly.type
_entity_poly.pdbx_seq_one_letter_code
_entity_poly.pdbx_strand_id
1 'polypeptide(L)'
;NSPFGKCDCCDGLGTLIELDEDLIIPNKDLSILEGAIATWGEGRLKEDSWTYAILKALSEEYDIDLGRPVKELSKRELDLILYGTDGKKMKVIYTREGVKSQYSYAYDGEINSLKRRYRETNSDVIKSEIEQYMSNNHCPKCKGARLKKEALAVRVGEKNIHEFTKLSIKEELEYIDSLIFSEKDKIISDQIVKEIKSRLKFLIDVGLDYLSLARNSGTLSGGESQRIRLATQIGSALMGVLYILDEPSIGLHQRDNDR
;
A
#
# COMPACT_ATOMS: atom_id res chain seq x y z
N ASN A 1 -7.36 -9.01 14.30
CA ASN A 1 -7.06 -7.75 15.04
C ASN A 1 -6.67 -8.04 16.49
N SER A 2 -5.63 -8.85 16.71
CA SER A 2 -5.18 -9.22 18.06
C SER A 2 -3.65 -9.27 18.12
N PRO A 3 -3.01 -8.83 19.21
CA PRO A 3 -1.55 -8.90 19.38
C PRO A 3 -0.95 -10.30 19.21
N PHE A 4 -1.74 -11.35 19.47
CA PHE A 4 -1.28 -12.72 19.35
C PHE A 4 -0.92 -13.09 17.91
N GLY A 5 -1.74 -12.69 16.94
CA GLY A 5 -1.58 -13.10 15.53
C GLY A 5 -1.17 -11.99 14.55
N LYS A 6 -1.23 -10.71 14.94
CA LYS A 6 -0.93 -9.58 14.04
C LYS A 6 0.54 -9.51 13.66
N CYS A 7 0.83 -9.13 12.41
CA CYS A 7 2.18 -8.79 11.98
C CYS A 7 2.70 -7.62 12.83
N ASP A 8 3.89 -7.79 13.39
CA ASP A 8 4.58 -6.82 14.23
C ASP A 8 5.15 -5.62 13.45
N CYS A 9 5.44 -5.79 12.16
CA CYS A 9 5.99 -4.73 11.32
C CYS A 9 4.95 -3.66 10.93
N CYS A 10 3.71 -4.07 10.67
CA CYS A 10 2.63 -3.17 10.23
C CYS A 10 1.45 -3.12 11.21
N ASP A 11 1.62 -3.64 12.42
CA ASP A 11 0.57 -3.80 13.43
C ASP A 11 -0.73 -4.47 12.95
N GLY A 12 -0.62 -5.37 11.97
CA GLY A 12 -1.78 -6.02 11.35
C GLY A 12 -2.58 -5.17 10.35
N LEU A 13 -2.09 -3.99 9.96
CA LEU A 13 -2.69 -3.18 8.89
C LEU A 13 -2.49 -3.81 7.49
N GLY A 14 -1.35 -4.50 7.29
CA GLY A 14 -0.98 -5.15 6.03
C GLY A 14 -0.30 -4.20 5.04
N THR A 15 -0.48 -2.90 5.25
CA THR A 15 0.21 -1.83 4.54
C THR A 15 1.12 -1.04 5.47
N LEU A 16 2.10 -0.37 4.89
CA LEU A 16 2.88 0.67 5.53
C LEU A 16 2.73 1.93 4.67
N ILE A 17 2.58 3.06 5.33
CA ILE A 17 2.66 4.36 4.67
C ILE A 17 4.14 4.62 4.42
N GLU A 18 4.55 4.55 3.16
CA GLU A 18 5.92 4.80 2.73
C GLU A 18 5.94 5.85 1.62
N LEU A 19 7.07 6.54 1.47
CA LEU A 19 7.26 7.47 0.36
C LEU A 19 7.22 6.71 -0.96
N ASP A 20 6.52 7.27 -1.92
CA ASP A 20 6.33 6.73 -3.26
C ASP A 20 7.19 7.51 -4.27
N GLU A 21 8.07 6.80 -4.97
CA GLU A 21 8.94 7.40 -5.99
C GLU A 21 8.14 8.05 -7.13
N ASP A 22 6.99 7.48 -7.50
CA ASP A 22 6.17 7.99 -8.59
C ASP A 22 5.41 9.26 -8.18
N LEU A 23 5.12 9.44 -6.88
CA LEU A 23 4.55 10.70 -6.37
C LEU A 23 5.62 11.78 -6.21
N ILE A 24 6.86 11.39 -5.87
CA ILE A 24 8.00 12.31 -5.77
C ILE A 24 8.46 12.76 -7.17
N ILE A 25 8.40 11.86 -8.16
CA ILE A 25 8.79 12.11 -9.55
C ILE A 25 7.57 11.87 -10.47
N PRO A 26 6.59 12.78 -10.46
CA PRO A 26 5.34 12.59 -11.21
C PRO A 26 5.55 12.63 -12.72
N ASN A 27 6.56 13.37 -13.20
CA ASN A 27 6.89 13.46 -14.61
C ASN A 27 8.35 13.06 -14.87
N LYS A 28 8.55 11.82 -15.32
CA LYS A 28 9.88 11.26 -15.63
C LYS A 28 10.44 11.74 -16.98
N ASP A 29 9.67 12.49 -17.76
CA ASP A 29 10.14 13.14 -19.01
C ASP A 29 10.92 14.43 -18.72
N LEU A 30 10.77 15.01 -17.53
CA LEU A 30 11.56 16.16 -17.10
C LEU A 30 12.92 15.72 -16.56
N SER A 31 13.91 16.57 -16.72
CA SER A 31 15.20 16.44 -16.04
C SER A 31 15.13 16.91 -14.58
N ILE A 32 16.17 16.60 -13.82
CA ILE A 32 16.26 17.01 -12.41
C ILE A 32 16.28 18.54 -12.29
N LEU A 33 16.98 19.22 -13.21
CA LEU A 33 17.09 20.69 -13.22
C LEU A 33 15.80 21.38 -13.69
N GLU A 34 14.96 20.70 -14.48
CA GLU A 34 13.64 21.19 -14.88
C GLU A 34 12.56 20.97 -13.82
N GLY A 35 12.92 20.41 -12.65
CA GLY A 35 11.99 20.22 -11.54
C GLY A 35 11.25 18.88 -11.54
N ALA A 36 11.88 17.81 -12.05
CA ALA A 36 11.29 16.47 -11.99
C ALA A 36 10.98 15.99 -10.56
N ILE A 37 11.70 16.47 -9.54
CA ILE A 37 11.48 16.13 -8.13
C ILE A 37 10.55 17.15 -7.48
N ALA A 38 9.31 16.75 -7.25
CA ALA A 38 8.22 17.62 -6.79
C ALA A 38 8.48 18.26 -5.41
N THR A 39 9.23 17.60 -4.53
CA THR A 39 9.46 18.06 -3.15
C THR A 39 10.47 19.18 -3.02
N TRP A 40 11.23 19.50 -4.08
CA TRP A 40 12.25 20.54 -4.03
C TRP A 40 11.70 21.94 -4.32
N GLY A 41 10.64 22.04 -5.12
CA GLY A 41 10.11 23.33 -5.58
C GLY A 41 11.15 24.16 -6.34
N GLU A 42 10.72 25.28 -6.93
CA GLU A 42 11.59 26.12 -7.77
C GLU A 42 12.74 26.78 -6.97
N GLY A 43 12.51 27.06 -5.69
CA GLY A 43 13.49 27.74 -4.85
C GLY A 43 14.75 26.92 -4.53
N ARG A 44 14.64 25.58 -4.46
CA ARG A 44 15.78 24.71 -4.16
C ARG A 44 16.62 24.37 -5.39
N LEU A 45 16.19 24.70 -6.59
CA LEU A 45 16.98 24.47 -7.81
C LEU A 45 17.74 25.72 -8.29
N LYS A 46 17.65 26.82 -7.56
CA LYS A 46 18.45 28.03 -7.82
C LYS A 46 19.94 27.78 -7.57
N GLU A 47 20.80 28.44 -8.35
CA GLU A 47 22.26 28.25 -8.28
C GLU A 47 22.87 28.60 -6.91
N ASP A 48 22.23 29.48 -6.16
CA ASP A 48 22.63 29.91 -4.82
C ASP A 48 22.04 29.03 -3.70
N SER A 49 21.37 27.93 -4.04
CA SER A 49 20.77 27.01 -3.08
C SER A 49 21.73 25.91 -2.62
N TRP A 50 21.55 25.45 -1.38
CA TRP A 50 22.31 24.31 -0.84
C TRP A 50 22.03 23.01 -1.61
N THR A 51 20.78 22.79 -2.03
CA THR A 51 20.38 21.60 -2.79
C THR A 51 21.07 21.58 -4.16
N TYR A 52 21.12 22.71 -4.87
CA TYR A 52 21.79 22.81 -6.15
C TYR A 52 23.30 22.51 -6.02
N ALA A 53 23.95 23.03 -4.97
CA ALA A 53 25.35 22.74 -4.69
C ALA A 53 25.62 21.24 -4.45
N ILE A 54 24.73 20.55 -3.74
CA ILE A 54 24.81 19.09 -3.56
C ILE A 54 24.66 18.37 -4.91
N LEU A 55 23.63 18.72 -5.69
CA LEU A 55 23.37 18.09 -6.98
C LEU A 55 24.54 18.25 -7.94
N LYS A 56 25.11 19.46 -8.02
CA LYS A 56 26.30 19.72 -8.82
C LYS A 56 27.49 18.84 -8.39
N ALA A 57 27.73 18.73 -7.08
CA ALA A 57 28.79 17.88 -6.58
C ALA A 57 28.52 16.38 -6.84
N LEU A 58 27.25 15.94 -6.86
CA LEU A 58 26.88 14.56 -7.23
C LEU A 58 27.15 14.30 -8.72
N SER A 59 26.77 15.27 -9.56
CA SER A 59 27.03 15.26 -10.99
C SER A 59 28.53 15.13 -11.28
N GLU A 60 29.38 15.92 -10.63
CA GLU A 60 30.83 15.89 -10.81
C GLU A 60 31.50 14.60 -10.26
N GLU A 61 31.06 14.09 -9.12
CA GLU A 61 31.66 12.91 -8.48
C GLU A 61 31.25 11.59 -9.13
N TYR A 62 30.03 11.51 -9.67
CA TYR A 62 29.44 10.28 -10.20
C TYR A 62 29.10 10.35 -11.70
N ASP A 63 29.50 11.42 -12.39
CA ASP A 63 29.26 11.66 -13.83
C ASP A 63 27.78 11.58 -14.21
N ILE A 64 26.91 12.16 -13.36
CA ILE A 64 25.46 12.17 -13.56
C ILE A 64 25.08 13.41 -14.36
N ASP A 65 24.59 13.24 -15.58
CA ASP A 65 23.93 14.33 -16.30
C ASP A 65 22.56 14.63 -15.66
N LEU A 66 22.42 15.83 -15.09
CA LEU A 66 21.20 16.31 -14.44
C LEU A 66 20.24 17.02 -15.40
N GLY A 67 20.68 17.29 -16.63
CA GLY A 67 19.90 17.93 -17.69
C GLY A 67 19.17 16.95 -18.60
N ARG A 68 19.46 15.65 -18.52
CA ARG A 68 18.68 14.62 -19.22
C ARG A 68 17.40 14.26 -18.46
N PRO A 69 16.34 13.83 -19.17
CA PRO A 69 15.12 13.31 -18.57
C PRO A 69 15.37 12.19 -17.56
N VAL A 70 14.60 12.17 -16.47
CA VAL A 70 14.76 11.15 -15.41
C VAL A 70 14.58 9.73 -15.93
N LYS A 71 13.70 9.50 -16.91
CA LYS A 71 13.52 8.18 -17.55
C LYS A 71 14.78 7.64 -18.25
N GLU A 72 15.74 8.51 -18.56
CA GLU A 72 17.01 8.17 -19.21
C GLU A 72 18.15 7.98 -18.19
N LEU A 73 17.91 8.28 -16.91
CA LEU A 73 18.82 7.94 -15.83
C LEU A 73 18.80 6.44 -15.57
N SER A 74 19.98 5.87 -15.36
CA SER A 74 20.09 4.50 -14.85
C SER A 74 19.59 4.43 -13.41
N LYS A 75 19.15 3.23 -13.00
CA LYS A 75 18.67 3.00 -11.63
C LYS A 75 19.68 3.44 -10.56
N ARG A 76 20.98 3.21 -10.79
CA ARG A 76 22.05 3.61 -9.86
C ARG A 76 22.13 5.14 -9.70
N GLU A 77 21.98 5.89 -10.78
CA GLU A 77 22.03 7.35 -10.74
C GLU A 77 20.82 7.91 -10.01
N LEU A 78 19.65 7.33 -10.27
CA LEU A 78 18.42 7.68 -9.55
C LEU A 78 18.51 7.32 -8.06
N ASP A 79 19.07 6.16 -7.72
CA ASP A 79 19.25 5.72 -6.33
C ASP A 79 20.19 6.67 -5.57
N LEU A 80 21.25 7.20 -6.19
CA LEU A 80 22.13 8.19 -5.57
C LEU A 80 21.40 9.50 -5.24
N ILE A 81 20.44 9.90 -6.07
CA ILE A 81 19.63 11.11 -5.86
C ILE A 81 18.56 10.86 -4.78
N LEU A 82 17.87 9.73 -4.83
CA LEU A 82 16.75 9.45 -3.94
C LEU A 82 17.18 8.92 -2.57
N TYR A 83 18.21 8.08 -2.52
CA TYR A 83 18.66 7.36 -1.31
C TYR A 83 20.07 7.75 -0.85
N GLY A 84 20.77 8.61 -1.59
CA GLY A 84 22.03 9.21 -1.15
C GLY A 84 23.27 8.38 -1.44
N THR A 85 24.38 8.78 -0.83
CA THR A 85 25.73 8.24 -1.11
C THR A 85 26.18 7.15 -0.14
N ASP A 86 25.26 6.60 0.66
CA ASP A 86 25.53 5.57 1.67
C ASP A 86 26.71 5.93 2.60
N GLY A 87 26.75 7.20 3.03
CA GLY A 87 27.78 7.71 3.94
C GLY A 87 29.09 8.13 3.26
N LYS A 88 29.29 7.89 1.95
CA LYS A 88 30.46 8.41 1.23
C LYS A 88 30.38 9.94 1.18
N LYS A 89 31.42 10.58 1.74
CA LYS A 89 31.53 12.04 1.73
C LYS A 89 32.02 12.53 0.37
N MET A 90 31.42 13.62 -0.07
CA MET A 90 31.72 14.34 -1.30
C MET A 90 32.09 15.79 -0.96
N LYS A 91 32.86 16.42 -1.85
CA LYS A 91 33.25 17.83 -1.71
C LYS A 91 32.13 18.70 -2.27
N VAL A 92 31.44 19.43 -1.40
CA VAL A 92 30.37 20.34 -1.80
C VAL A 92 30.87 21.77 -1.69
N ILE A 93 30.84 22.49 -2.81
CA ILE A 93 31.19 23.91 -2.86
C ILE A 93 29.89 24.71 -2.88
N TYR A 94 29.63 25.46 -1.82
CA TYR A 94 28.43 26.28 -1.69
C TYR A 94 28.82 27.76 -1.66
N THR A 95 28.12 28.56 -2.47
CA THR A 95 28.35 30.00 -2.56
C THR A 95 27.13 30.73 -2.03
N ARG A 96 27.30 31.51 -0.97
CA ARG A 96 26.23 32.35 -0.40
C ARG A 96 26.74 33.78 -0.27
N GLU A 97 25.98 34.74 -0.80
CA GLU A 97 26.31 36.17 -0.71
C GLU A 97 27.75 36.48 -1.20
N GLY A 98 28.23 35.77 -2.22
CA GLY A 98 29.57 35.92 -2.81
C GLY A 98 30.70 35.20 -2.06
N VAL A 99 30.44 34.61 -0.89
CA VAL A 99 31.42 33.83 -0.13
C VAL A 99 31.34 32.35 -0.53
N LYS A 100 32.47 31.79 -0.99
CA LYS A 100 32.60 30.36 -1.32
C LYS A 100 33.09 29.56 -0.12
N SER A 101 32.32 28.57 0.30
CA SER A 101 32.66 27.66 1.38
C SER A 101 32.69 26.22 0.88
N GLN A 102 33.67 25.44 1.34
CA GLN A 102 33.82 24.03 0.99
C GLN A 102 33.44 23.14 2.17
N TYR A 103 32.59 22.16 1.92
CA TYR A 103 32.10 21.20 2.92
C TYR A 103 32.43 19.77 2.51
N SER A 104 32.72 18.93 3.50
CA SER A 104 32.77 17.47 3.34
C SER A 104 31.45 16.90 3.84
N TYR A 105 30.57 16.55 2.90
CA TYR A 105 29.18 16.21 3.19
C TYR A 105 28.84 14.83 2.63
N ALA A 106 28.13 14.00 3.38
CA ALA A 106 27.55 12.76 2.88
C ALA A 106 26.08 13.03 2.58
N TYR A 107 25.68 12.88 1.32
CA TYR A 107 24.31 13.15 0.92
C TYR A 107 23.41 11.98 1.33
N ASP A 108 22.33 12.30 2.02
CA ASP A 108 21.40 11.32 2.58
C ASP A 108 20.35 10.86 1.56
N GLY A 109 20.14 11.61 0.48
CA GLY A 109 19.05 11.35 -0.48
C GLY A 109 17.74 12.04 -0.09
N GLU A 110 16.92 12.35 -1.08
CA GLU A 110 15.65 13.04 -0.84
C GLU A 110 14.65 12.18 -0.05
N ILE A 111 14.52 10.90 -0.38
CA ILE A 111 13.59 9.98 0.29
C ILE A 111 13.98 9.78 1.75
N ASN A 112 15.27 9.59 2.05
CA ASN A 112 15.72 9.42 3.43
C ASN A 112 15.57 10.71 4.24
N SER A 113 15.86 11.87 3.63
CA SER A 113 15.62 13.18 4.23
C SER A 113 14.15 13.37 4.59
N LEU A 114 13.22 13.09 3.68
CA LEU A 114 11.78 13.16 3.91
C LEU A 114 11.32 12.16 4.99
N LYS A 115 11.81 10.91 4.96
CA LYS A 115 11.53 9.90 6.00
C LYS A 115 11.98 10.38 7.38
N ARG A 116 13.17 10.95 7.49
CA ARG A 116 13.69 11.49 8.76
C ARG A 116 12.83 12.66 9.22
N ARG A 117 12.57 13.63 8.34
CA ARG A 117 11.72 14.81 8.66
C ARG A 117 10.33 14.40 9.13
N TYR A 118 9.70 13.41 8.50
CA TYR A 118 8.39 12.91 8.90
C TYR A 118 8.40 12.30 10.32
N ARG A 119 9.45 11.54 10.66
CA ARG A 119 9.57 10.91 12.00
C ARG A 119 9.93 11.90 13.11
N GLU A 120 10.77 12.89 12.81
CA GLU A 120 11.31 13.82 13.80
C GLU A 120 10.43 15.06 14.01
N THR A 121 9.62 15.45 13.02
CA THR A 121 8.77 16.63 13.14
C THR A 121 7.57 16.38 14.06
N ASN A 122 7.24 17.39 14.87
CA ASN A 122 6.00 17.44 15.66
C ASN A 122 4.92 18.32 15.00
N SER A 123 5.20 18.90 13.82
CA SER A 123 4.24 19.74 13.11
C SER A 123 3.33 18.92 12.21
N ASP A 124 2.02 18.97 12.46
CA ASP A 124 1.02 18.29 11.63
C ASP A 124 1.01 18.82 10.20
N VAL A 125 1.25 20.12 9.99
CA VAL A 125 1.35 20.73 8.66
C VAL A 125 2.45 20.05 7.83
N ILE A 126 3.66 19.92 8.41
CA ILE A 126 4.79 19.28 7.72
C ILE A 126 4.51 17.80 7.47
N LYS A 127 3.85 17.11 8.41
CA LYS A 127 3.45 15.71 8.20
C LYS A 127 2.49 15.57 7.04
N SER A 128 1.43 16.38 7.01
CA SER A 128 0.44 16.36 5.94
C SER A 128 1.04 16.72 4.58
N GLU A 129 1.99 17.66 4.51
CA GLU A 129 2.73 17.95 3.28
C GLU A 129 3.53 16.74 2.78
N ILE A 130 4.22 16.03 3.69
CA ILE A 130 5.02 14.85 3.30
C ILE A 130 4.10 13.66 2.94
N GLU A 131 2.98 13.50 3.62
CA GLU A 131 1.99 12.44 3.36
C GLU A 131 1.40 12.50 1.94
N GLN A 132 1.41 13.66 1.29
CA GLN A 132 1.01 13.79 -0.13
C GLN A 132 1.91 13.00 -1.08
N TYR A 133 3.14 12.69 -0.66
CA TYR A 133 4.13 11.90 -1.41
C TYR A 133 4.24 10.48 -0.89
N MET A 134 3.33 10.05 -0.03
CA MET A 134 3.30 8.70 0.53
C MET A 134 2.15 7.90 -0.05
N SER A 135 2.38 6.60 -0.24
CA SER A 135 1.36 5.66 -0.65
C SER A 135 1.29 4.47 0.30
N ASN A 136 0.15 3.77 0.26
CA ASN A 136 -0.02 2.54 1.01
C ASN A 136 0.69 1.40 0.30
N ASN A 137 1.93 1.14 0.69
CA ASN A 137 2.69 0.01 0.18
C ASN A 137 2.41 -1.25 1.00
N HIS A 138 2.45 -2.40 0.34
CA HIS A 138 2.33 -3.68 1.04
C HIS A 138 3.47 -3.82 2.03
N CYS A 139 3.15 -4.20 3.27
CA CYS A 139 4.16 -4.44 4.29
C CYS A 139 5.18 -5.48 3.78
N PRO A 140 6.49 -5.19 3.78
CA PRO A 140 7.50 -6.09 3.21
C PRO A 140 7.60 -7.41 3.98
N LYS A 141 7.25 -7.40 5.28
CA LYS A 141 7.32 -8.58 6.15
C LYS A 141 6.16 -9.55 5.94
N CYS A 142 4.92 -9.07 5.93
CA CYS A 142 3.73 -9.93 5.77
C CYS A 142 3.15 -9.92 4.34
N LYS A 143 3.66 -9.07 3.44
CA LYS A 143 3.21 -8.95 2.03
C LYS A 143 1.70 -8.73 1.90
N GLY A 144 1.14 -7.90 2.79
CA GLY A 144 -0.30 -7.66 2.86
C GLY A 144 -1.10 -8.64 3.71
N ALA A 145 -0.48 -9.68 4.24
CA ALA A 145 -1.21 -10.75 4.96
C ALA A 145 -1.68 -10.37 6.36
N ARG A 146 -1.20 -9.25 6.92
CA ARG A 146 -1.58 -8.74 8.26
C ARG A 146 -1.19 -9.65 9.44
N LEU A 147 -0.65 -10.82 9.17
CA LEU A 147 -0.42 -11.86 10.17
C LEU A 147 1.07 -12.16 10.35
N LYS A 148 1.40 -12.76 11.50
CA LYS A 148 2.74 -13.32 11.76
C LYS A 148 3.01 -14.54 10.89
N LYS A 149 4.29 -14.86 10.73
CA LYS A 149 4.75 -16.00 9.92
C LYS A 149 4.21 -17.32 10.46
N GLU A 150 4.14 -17.46 11.78
CA GLU A 150 3.64 -18.66 12.47
C GLU A 150 2.15 -18.87 12.20
N ALA A 151 1.35 -17.79 12.18
CA ALA A 151 -0.07 -17.87 11.83
C ALA A 151 -0.28 -18.24 10.35
N LEU A 152 0.58 -17.75 9.45
CA LEU A 152 0.55 -18.08 8.03
C LEU A 152 1.10 -19.48 7.70
N ALA A 153 1.81 -20.12 8.65
CA ALA A 153 2.27 -21.48 8.51
C ALA A 153 1.15 -22.51 8.72
N VAL A 154 0.05 -22.13 9.38
CA VAL A 154 -1.13 -22.99 9.55
C VAL A 154 -1.91 -23.05 8.23
N ARG A 155 -2.17 -24.27 7.76
CA ARG A 155 -2.85 -24.53 6.49
C ARG A 155 -4.06 -25.44 6.69
N VAL A 156 -5.07 -25.25 5.85
CA VAL A 156 -6.21 -26.16 5.71
C VAL A 156 -6.26 -26.58 4.24
N GLY A 157 -6.02 -27.86 3.98
CA GLY A 157 -5.62 -28.32 2.65
C GLY A 157 -4.29 -27.69 2.24
N GLU A 158 -4.23 -27.11 1.05
CA GLU A 158 -3.01 -26.55 0.47
C GLU A 158 -2.84 -25.04 0.69
N LYS A 159 -3.78 -24.38 1.38
CA LYS A 159 -3.78 -22.91 1.56
C LYS A 159 -3.71 -22.51 3.03
N ASN A 160 -2.95 -21.45 3.30
CA ASN A 160 -3.06 -20.73 4.57
C ASN A 160 -4.26 -19.77 4.56
N ILE A 161 -4.56 -19.18 5.72
CA ILE A 161 -5.72 -18.29 5.90
C ILE A 161 -5.72 -17.08 4.96
N HIS A 162 -4.57 -16.50 4.64
CA HIS A 162 -4.47 -15.32 3.76
C HIS A 162 -4.58 -15.71 2.28
N GLU A 163 -4.02 -16.85 1.90
CA GLU A 163 -4.17 -17.40 0.56
C GLU A 163 -5.63 -17.74 0.26
N PHE A 164 -6.36 -18.25 1.26
CA PHE A 164 -7.80 -18.51 1.17
C PHE A 164 -8.59 -17.20 0.99
N THR A 165 -8.40 -16.21 1.87
CA THR A 165 -9.18 -14.96 1.81
C THR A 165 -8.88 -14.07 0.60
N LYS A 166 -7.82 -14.37 -0.15
CA LYS A 166 -7.47 -13.70 -1.41
C LYS A 166 -8.22 -14.24 -2.61
N LEU A 167 -8.78 -15.43 -2.52
CA LEU A 167 -9.63 -15.98 -3.58
C LEU A 167 -10.89 -15.14 -3.73
N SER A 168 -11.51 -15.19 -4.90
CA SER A 168 -12.87 -14.68 -5.03
C SER A 168 -13.85 -15.52 -4.18
N ILE A 169 -14.96 -14.94 -3.70
CA ILE A 169 -15.97 -15.64 -2.91
C ILE A 169 -16.43 -16.93 -3.59
N LYS A 170 -16.54 -16.89 -4.93
CA LYS A 170 -16.84 -18.08 -5.73
C LYS A 170 -15.77 -19.17 -5.57
N GLU A 171 -14.50 -18.82 -5.79
CA GLU A 171 -13.38 -19.74 -5.64
C GLU A 171 -13.19 -20.22 -4.20
N GLU A 172 -13.51 -19.39 -3.21
CA GLU A 172 -13.51 -19.77 -1.79
C GLU A 172 -14.53 -20.89 -1.51
N LEU A 173 -15.75 -20.76 -2.04
CA LEU A 173 -16.79 -21.77 -1.88
C LEU A 173 -16.39 -23.09 -2.57
N GLU A 174 -15.92 -23.01 -3.82
CA GLU A 174 -15.41 -24.16 -4.58
C GLU A 174 -14.24 -24.83 -3.85
N TYR A 175 -13.32 -24.06 -3.27
CA TYR A 175 -12.20 -24.58 -2.50
C TYR A 175 -12.70 -25.36 -1.28
N ILE A 176 -13.62 -24.82 -0.48
CA ILE A 176 -14.17 -25.52 0.69
C ILE A 176 -14.92 -26.78 0.28
N ASP A 177 -15.67 -26.76 -0.82
CA ASP A 177 -16.36 -27.93 -1.35
C ASP A 177 -15.38 -29.04 -1.78
N SER A 178 -14.18 -28.67 -2.23
CA SER A 178 -13.12 -29.62 -2.62
C SER A 178 -12.36 -30.24 -1.45
N LEU A 179 -12.48 -29.69 -0.22
CA LEU A 179 -11.71 -30.16 0.93
C LEU A 179 -12.20 -31.54 1.40
N ILE A 180 -11.24 -32.47 1.52
CA ILE A 180 -11.47 -33.79 2.08
C ILE A 180 -10.91 -33.80 3.51
N PHE A 181 -11.81 -33.91 4.48
CA PHE A 181 -11.45 -33.98 5.90
C PHE A 181 -11.39 -35.43 6.38
N SER A 182 -10.50 -35.70 7.34
CA SER A 182 -10.54 -36.96 8.09
C SER A 182 -11.83 -37.06 8.90
N GLU A 183 -12.22 -38.26 9.35
CA GLU A 183 -13.43 -38.43 10.17
C GLU A 183 -13.40 -37.56 11.43
N LYS A 184 -12.23 -37.48 12.09
CA LYS A 184 -12.06 -36.67 13.30
C LYS A 184 -12.21 -35.18 13.01
N ASP A 185 -11.55 -34.69 11.97
CA ASP A 185 -11.61 -33.26 11.60
C ASP A 185 -13.03 -32.89 11.19
N LYS A 186 -13.69 -33.77 10.42
CA LYS A 186 -15.09 -33.56 10.00
C LYS A 186 -16.01 -33.41 11.20
N ILE A 187 -15.90 -34.25 12.22
CA ILE A 187 -16.74 -34.14 13.43
C ILE A 187 -16.57 -32.77 14.11
N ILE A 188 -15.34 -32.24 14.16
CA ILE A 188 -15.03 -30.97 14.81
C ILE A 188 -15.43 -29.78 13.94
N SER A 189 -15.25 -29.90 12.62
CA SER A 189 -15.37 -28.79 11.68
C SER A 189 -16.75 -28.68 11.02
N ASP A 190 -17.61 -29.71 11.07
CA ASP A 190 -18.86 -29.79 10.30
C ASP A 190 -19.71 -28.52 10.43
N GLN A 191 -19.99 -28.11 11.66
CA GLN A 191 -20.81 -26.92 11.94
C GLN A 191 -20.14 -25.63 11.45
N ILE A 192 -18.81 -25.52 11.57
CA ILE A 192 -18.04 -24.34 11.14
C ILE A 192 -18.05 -24.25 9.61
N VAL A 193 -17.76 -25.36 8.93
CA VAL A 193 -17.74 -25.45 7.47
C VAL A 193 -19.12 -25.15 6.90
N LYS A 194 -20.18 -25.68 7.51
CA LYS A 194 -21.56 -25.39 7.12
C LYS A 194 -21.89 -23.90 7.22
N GLU A 195 -21.47 -23.24 8.30
CA GLU A 195 -21.68 -21.80 8.48
C GLU A 195 -20.91 -20.99 7.43
N ILE A 196 -19.64 -21.31 7.18
CA ILE A 196 -18.84 -20.61 6.17
C ILE A 196 -19.49 -20.75 4.79
N LYS A 197 -19.86 -21.96 4.37
CA LYS A 197 -20.54 -22.20 3.09
C LYS A 197 -21.84 -21.39 2.97
N SER A 198 -22.63 -21.35 4.03
CA SER A 198 -23.87 -20.58 4.08
C SER A 198 -23.61 -19.08 3.84
N ARG A 199 -22.61 -18.50 4.53
CA ARG A 199 -22.25 -17.08 4.39
C ARG A 199 -21.71 -16.74 3.00
N LEU A 200 -20.84 -17.58 2.45
CA LEU A 200 -20.31 -17.40 1.09
C LEU A 200 -21.44 -17.48 0.06
N LYS A 201 -22.36 -18.42 0.22
CA LYS A 201 -23.52 -18.55 -0.67
C LYS A 201 -24.40 -17.30 -0.64
N PHE A 202 -24.68 -16.72 0.53
CA PHE A 202 -25.44 -15.46 0.59
C PHE A 202 -24.75 -14.31 -0.14
N LEU A 203 -23.42 -14.23 -0.11
CA LEU A 203 -22.66 -13.23 -0.86
C LEU A 203 -22.78 -13.46 -2.38
N ILE A 204 -22.79 -14.72 -2.83
CA ILE A 204 -23.01 -15.07 -4.23
C ILE A 204 -24.45 -14.74 -4.65
N ASP A 205 -25.43 -15.05 -3.82
CA ASP A 205 -26.85 -14.81 -4.10
C ASP A 205 -27.15 -13.30 -4.28
N VAL A 206 -26.38 -12.41 -3.62
CA VAL A 206 -26.46 -10.94 -3.82
C VAL A 206 -25.48 -10.41 -4.88
N GLY A 207 -24.88 -11.27 -5.70
CA GLY A 207 -24.02 -10.87 -6.82
C GLY A 207 -22.67 -10.28 -6.41
N LEU A 208 -22.06 -10.78 -5.34
CA LEU A 208 -20.72 -10.37 -4.87
C LEU A 208 -19.68 -11.49 -4.99
N ASP A 209 -19.92 -12.44 -5.89
CA ASP A 209 -19.11 -13.64 -6.09
C ASP A 209 -17.67 -13.34 -6.56
N TYR A 210 -17.48 -12.19 -7.22
CA TYR A 210 -16.18 -11.70 -7.73
C TYR A 210 -15.30 -11.02 -6.67
N LEU A 211 -15.84 -10.68 -5.49
CA LEU A 211 -15.07 -10.07 -4.41
C LEU A 211 -14.19 -11.09 -3.70
N SER A 212 -13.17 -10.63 -2.99
CA SER A 212 -12.37 -11.47 -2.07
C SER A 212 -12.60 -11.03 -0.62
N LEU A 213 -12.56 -11.94 0.35
CA LEU A 213 -12.65 -11.56 1.78
C LEU A 213 -11.50 -10.66 2.25
N ALA A 214 -10.36 -10.66 1.54
CA ALA A 214 -9.22 -9.79 1.80
C ALA A 214 -9.42 -8.34 1.30
N ARG A 215 -10.48 -8.04 0.54
CA ARG A 215 -10.71 -6.70 -0.02
C ARG A 215 -10.95 -5.68 1.08
N ASN A 216 -10.32 -4.51 0.97
CA ASN A 216 -10.49 -3.44 1.94
C ASN A 216 -11.91 -2.85 1.85
N SER A 217 -12.62 -2.82 2.99
CA SER A 217 -13.99 -2.30 3.07
C SER A 217 -14.12 -0.85 2.60
N GLY A 218 -13.08 -0.02 2.78
CA GLY A 218 -13.06 1.36 2.32
C GLY A 218 -12.99 1.53 0.80
N THR A 219 -12.75 0.45 0.05
CA THR A 219 -12.68 0.45 -1.43
C THR A 219 -13.94 -0.10 -2.09
N LEU A 220 -14.94 -0.46 -1.31
CA LEU A 220 -16.22 -0.96 -1.81
C LEU A 220 -17.08 0.20 -2.29
N SER A 221 -17.81 -0.01 -3.38
CA SER A 221 -18.86 0.92 -3.81
C SER A 221 -20.01 0.95 -2.79
N GLY A 222 -20.87 1.97 -2.90
CA GLY A 222 -22.08 2.06 -2.08
C GLY A 222 -22.98 0.83 -2.24
N GLY A 223 -23.23 0.39 -3.47
CA GLY A 223 -24.01 -0.80 -3.78
C GLY A 223 -23.37 -2.09 -3.26
N GLU A 224 -22.05 -2.26 -3.41
CA GLU A 224 -21.33 -3.41 -2.84
C GLU A 224 -21.50 -3.47 -1.31
N SER A 225 -21.28 -2.35 -0.62
CA SER A 225 -21.41 -2.25 0.84
C SER A 225 -22.83 -2.56 1.32
N GLN A 226 -23.84 -2.06 0.60
CA GLN A 226 -25.24 -2.32 0.90
C GLN A 226 -25.59 -3.79 0.73
N ARG A 227 -25.14 -4.44 -0.35
CA ARG A 227 -25.38 -5.87 -0.60
C ARG A 227 -24.66 -6.77 0.41
N ILE A 228 -23.45 -6.41 0.86
CA ILE A 228 -22.79 -7.10 1.99
C ILE A 228 -23.65 -7.01 3.25
N ARG A 229 -24.19 -5.83 3.55
CA ARG A 229 -25.08 -5.65 4.71
C ARG A 229 -26.34 -6.49 4.57
N LEU A 230 -26.96 -6.54 3.39
CA LEU A 230 -28.12 -7.39 3.11
C LEU A 230 -27.80 -8.88 3.32
N ALA A 231 -26.73 -9.40 2.71
CA ALA A 231 -26.29 -10.79 2.89
C ALA A 231 -26.03 -11.14 4.37
N THR A 232 -25.43 -10.20 5.11
CA THR A 232 -25.19 -10.36 6.56
C THR A 232 -26.51 -10.46 7.34
N GLN A 233 -27.49 -9.63 6.99
CA GLN A 233 -28.80 -9.63 7.63
C GLN A 233 -29.59 -10.91 7.31
N ILE A 234 -29.60 -11.36 6.06
CA ILE A 234 -30.26 -12.62 5.67
C ILE A 234 -29.67 -13.80 6.45
N GLY A 235 -28.34 -13.87 6.55
CA GLY A 235 -27.69 -14.92 7.33
C GLY A 235 -27.88 -14.82 8.85
N SER A 236 -28.44 -13.72 9.38
CA SER A 236 -28.75 -13.60 10.82
C SER A 236 -29.99 -14.39 11.24
N ALA A 237 -30.79 -14.87 10.27
CA ALA A 237 -32.01 -15.66 10.48
C ALA A 237 -33.00 -15.06 11.50
N LEU A 238 -33.01 -13.71 11.62
CA LEU A 238 -33.93 -13.01 12.50
C LEU A 238 -35.37 -13.13 11.99
N MET A 239 -36.31 -13.38 12.91
CA MET A 239 -37.74 -13.44 12.61
C MET A 239 -38.47 -12.24 13.21
N GLY A 240 -39.56 -11.80 12.55
CA GLY A 240 -40.37 -10.67 13.02
C GLY A 240 -39.74 -9.29 12.80
N VAL A 241 -38.81 -9.17 11.85
CA VAL A 241 -38.13 -7.92 11.51
C VAL A 241 -38.67 -7.34 10.22
N LEU A 242 -38.92 -6.02 10.21
CA LEU A 242 -39.22 -5.26 9.00
C LEU A 242 -37.92 -4.60 8.50
N TYR A 243 -37.38 -5.11 7.39
CA TYR A 243 -36.24 -4.49 6.71
C TYR A 243 -36.75 -3.40 5.76
N ILE A 244 -36.24 -2.17 5.92
CA ILE A 244 -36.45 -1.06 4.99
C ILE A 244 -35.16 -0.88 4.20
N LEU A 245 -35.24 -1.07 2.88
CA LEU A 245 -34.11 -1.03 1.96
C LEU A 245 -34.23 0.21 1.09
N ASP A 246 -33.14 0.97 0.98
CA ASP A 246 -33.07 2.16 0.13
C ASP A 246 -32.37 1.82 -1.19
N GLU A 247 -33.14 1.68 -2.27
CA GLU A 247 -32.67 1.41 -3.64
C GLU A 247 -31.64 0.24 -3.78
N PRO A 248 -32.00 -1.01 -3.42
CA PRO A 248 -31.05 -2.13 -3.38
C PRO A 248 -30.50 -2.57 -4.75
N SER A 249 -31.04 -2.06 -5.85
CA SER A 249 -30.62 -2.37 -7.23
C SER A 249 -29.47 -1.50 -7.74
N ILE A 250 -29.03 -0.47 -7.00
CA ILE A 250 -27.92 0.40 -7.43
C ILE A 250 -26.65 -0.43 -7.66
N GLY A 251 -26.09 -0.29 -8.87
CA GLY A 251 -24.85 -0.95 -9.25
C GLY A 251 -24.97 -2.46 -9.47
N LEU A 252 -26.18 -2.99 -9.65
CA LEU A 252 -26.41 -4.33 -10.20
C LEU A 252 -26.58 -4.26 -11.72
N HIS A 253 -26.02 -5.23 -12.42
CA HIS A 253 -26.30 -5.43 -13.84
C HIS A 253 -27.72 -5.97 -14.00
N GLN A 254 -28.44 -5.57 -15.06
CA GLN A 254 -29.85 -5.95 -15.28
C GLN A 254 -30.09 -7.47 -15.19
N ARG A 255 -29.14 -8.26 -15.71
CA ARG A 255 -29.15 -9.74 -15.64
C ARG A 255 -29.25 -10.29 -14.21
N ASP A 256 -28.67 -9.61 -13.24
CA ASP A 256 -28.65 -10.06 -11.85
C ASP A 256 -29.87 -9.54 -11.07
N ASN A 257 -30.63 -8.58 -11.62
CA ASN A 257 -31.95 -8.20 -11.09
C ASN A 257 -33.05 -9.22 -11.43
N ASP A 258 -32.87 -10.00 -12.50
CA ASP A 258 -33.86 -10.98 -12.98
C ASP A 258 -33.69 -12.37 -12.32
N ARG A 259 -32.73 -12.53 -11.40
CA ARG A 259 -32.45 -13.75 -10.63
C ARG A 259 -32.98 -13.67 -9.21
#